data_AF-A0A2C4QEX4-F1
#
_entry.id   AF-A0A2C4QEX4-F1
#
_cell.length_a   1.000
_cell.length_b   1.000
_cell.length_c   1.000
_cell.angle_alpha   90.00
_cell.angle_beta   90.00
_cell.angle_gamma   90.00
#
_symmetry.space_group_name_H-M   'P 1'
#
loop_
_entity.id
_entity.type
_entity.pdbx_description
1 polymer ?
#
loop_
_entity_poly.entity_id
_entity_poly.type
_entity_poly.pdbx_seq_one_letter_code
_entity_poly.pdbx_strand_id
1 'polypeptide(L)'
;MDNRKETTVTVSMVKLNIYAFLIIFALAFGIGYLHIFLSGGVQFEFTLPVMFLLIIGMIVLICIHEAIHLIGFRYIGGVPWSELKWGVNWKLGVAYAHSKQVITVKQMKKVLMLPFLPTGILPIVIGLATNVQSISFLGILLTASCIGDIALYQKVSKFPGDALVKDHPSKPQFTVYES
;
A
#
# COMPACT_ATOMS: atom_id res chain seq x y z
N MET A 1 10.25 -3.64 -33.99
CA MET A 1 9.32 -2.91 -33.11
C MET A 1 8.24 -3.89 -32.73
N ASP A 2 8.08 -4.13 -31.45
CA ASP A 2 7.23 -5.17 -30.89
C ASP A 2 5.76 -4.74 -31.03
N ASN A 3 4.99 -5.41 -31.89
CA ASN A 3 3.60 -5.07 -32.24
C ASN A 3 2.57 -5.44 -31.16
N ARG A 4 3.01 -5.55 -29.89
CA ARG A 4 2.15 -5.91 -28.77
C ARG A 4 1.16 -4.79 -28.47
N LYS A 5 -0.09 -5.17 -28.21
CA LYS A 5 -1.14 -4.22 -27.86
C LYS A 5 -0.84 -3.65 -26.48
N GLU A 6 -0.73 -2.33 -26.39
CA GLU A 6 -0.48 -1.62 -25.15
C GLU A 6 -1.80 -1.17 -24.51
N THR A 7 -2.03 -1.58 -23.27
CA THR A 7 -3.16 -1.12 -22.48
C THR A 7 -2.67 -0.37 -21.24
N THR A 8 -3.06 0.90 -21.15
CA THR A 8 -2.77 1.74 -19.98
C THR A 8 -3.84 1.53 -18.91
N VAL A 9 -3.40 1.23 -17.69
CA VAL A 9 -4.23 1.10 -16.50
C VAL A 9 -3.99 2.28 -15.58
N THR A 10 -5.04 3.02 -15.24
CA THR A 10 -4.98 4.16 -14.31
C THR A 10 -6.03 4.05 -13.20
N VAL A 11 -5.76 4.73 -12.09
CA VAL A 11 -6.69 4.88 -10.96
C VAL A 11 -6.98 6.35 -10.69
N SER A 12 -8.20 6.65 -10.23
CA SER A 12 -8.61 8.00 -9.86
C SER A 12 -8.33 8.23 -8.38
N MET A 13 -7.42 9.17 -8.06
CA MET A 13 -7.05 9.50 -6.68
C MET A 13 -8.26 9.95 -5.85
N VAL A 14 -9.20 10.70 -6.45
CA VAL A 14 -10.42 11.13 -5.74
C VAL A 14 -11.26 9.93 -5.29
N LYS A 15 -11.46 8.94 -6.18
CA LYS A 15 -12.20 7.72 -5.83
C LYS A 15 -11.48 6.92 -4.76
N LEU A 16 -10.15 6.78 -4.87
CA LEU A 16 -9.34 6.08 -3.89
C LEU A 16 -9.43 6.74 -2.50
N ASN A 17 -9.38 8.07 -2.44
CA ASN A 17 -9.51 8.80 -1.17
C ASN A 17 -10.89 8.60 -0.53
N ILE A 18 -11.96 8.57 -1.33
CA ILE A 18 -13.31 8.26 -0.83
C ILE A 18 -13.35 6.83 -0.28
N TYR A 19 -12.82 5.85 -1.01
CA TYR A 19 -12.78 4.47 -0.54
C TYR A 19 -11.91 4.31 0.70
N ALA A 20 -10.74 4.95 0.75
CA ALA A 20 -9.87 4.95 1.92
C ALA A 20 -10.61 5.50 3.15
N PHE A 21 -11.32 6.62 3.00
CA PHE A 21 -12.13 7.18 4.07
C PHE A 21 -13.19 6.18 4.57
N LEU A 22 -13.96 5.57 3.67
CA LEU A 22 -14.96 4.56 4.04
C LEU A 22 -14.34 3.34 4.75
N ILE A 23 -13.18 2.88 4.28
CA ILE A 23 -12.43 1.77 4.88
C ILE A 23 -11.95 2.15 6.28
N ILE A 24 -11.43 3.36 6.48
CA ILE A 24 -11.01 3.84 7.81
C ILE A 24 -12.18 3.78 8.78
N PHE A 25 -13.36 4.27 8.39
CA PHE A 25 -14.55 4.20 9.25
C PHE A 25 -14.95 2.76 9.56
N ALA A 26 -15.06 1.91 8.53
CA ALA A 26 -15.44 0.51 8.71
C ALA A 26 -14.48 -0.23 9.64
N LEU A 27 -13.17 -0.05 9.44
CA LEU A 27 -12.15 -0.67 10.29
C LEU A 27 -12.12 -0.06 11.69
N ALA A 28 -12.27 1.26 11.85
CA ALA A 28 -12.32 1.89 13.17
C ALA A 28 -13.48 1.34 14.02
N PHE A 29 -14.66 1.13 13.43
CA PHE A 29 -15.77 0.48 14.13
C PHE A 29 -15.46 -0.98 14.45
N GLY A 30 -14.98 -1.77 13.49
CA GLY A 30 -14.70 -3.19 13.70
C GLY A 30 -13.60 -3.43 14.73
N ILE A 31 -12.47 -2.74 14.62
CA ILE A 31 -11.35 -2.86 15.54
C ILE A 31 -11.67 -2.24 16.92
N GLY A 32 -12.45 -1.15 16.95
CA GLY A 32 -12.96 -0.59 18.20
C GLY A 32 -13.84 -1.59 18.96
N TYR A 33 -14.73 -2.29 18.25
CA TYR A 33 -15.50 -3.39 18.83
C TYR A 33 -14.61 -4.51 19.37
N LEU A 34 -13.55 -4.89 18.64
CA LEU A 34 -12.59 -5.89 19.12
C LEU A 34 -11.87 -5.46 20.40
N HIS A 35 -11.48 -4.19 20.54
CA HIS A 35 -10.91 -3.69 21.80
C HIS A 35 -11.91 -3.78 22.96
N ILE A 36 -13.19 -3.43 22.73
CA ILE A 36 -14.24 -3.59 23.76
C ILE A 36 -14.38 -5.05 24.16
N PHE A 37 -14.47 -5.95 23.17
CA PHE A 37 -14.68 -7.37 23.40
C PHE A 37 -13.50 -8.05 24.11
N LEU A 38 -12.27 -7.73 23.71
CA LEU A 38 -11.06 -8.39 24.23
C LEU A 38 -10.52 -7.74 25.52
N SER A 39 -10.71 -6.44 25.69
CA SER A 39 -10.04 -5.66 26.75
C SER A 39 -11.00 -4.84 27.62
N GLY A 40 -12.31 -5.00 27.42
CA GLY A 40 -13.34 -4.38 28.27
C GLY A 40 -13.63 -2.91 28.00
N GLY A 41 -13.00 -2.31 26.98
CA GLY A 41 -13.30 -0.93 26.59
C GLY A 41 -12.37 -0.38 25.50
N VAL A 42 -12.66 0.84 25.07
CA VAL A 42 -11.79 1.64 24.20
C VAL A 42 -11.40 2.90 24.96
N GLN A 43 -10.09 3.12 25.14
CA GLN A 43 -9.57 4.38 25.65
C GLN A 43 -8.59 4.95 24.63
N PHE A 44 -8.90 6.15 24.13
CA PHE A 44 -7.97 6.88 23.28
C PHE A 44 -7.24 7.92 24.10
N GLU A 45 -5.92 7.82 24.16
CA GLU A 45 -5.06 8.85 24.74
C GLU A 45 -4.75 9.91 23.68
N PHE A 46 -5.42 11.05 23.76
CA PHE A 46 -5.15 12.21 22.90
C PHE A 46 -4.18 13.18 23.59
N THR A 47 -2.94 12.74 23.77
CA THR A 47 -1.86 13.60 24.27
C THR A 47 -0.95 14.05 23.11
N LEU A 48 -0.33 15.23 23.24
CA LEU A 48 0.63 15.72 22.24
C LEU A 48 1.77 14.72 21.96
N PRO A 49 2.38 14.06 22.97
CA PRO A 49 3.37 13.02 22.72
C PRO A 49 2.84 11.85 21.89
N VAL A 50 1.63 11.35 22.19
CA VAL A 50 1.02 10.24 21.44
C VAL A 50 0.74 10.65 19.99
N MET A 51 0.24 11.87 19.76
CA MET A 51 0.04 12.40 18.41
C MET A 51 1.36 12.50 17.63
N PHE A 52 2.43 12.98 18.28
CA PHE A 52 3.75 13.08 17.65
C PHE A 52 4.32 11.70 17.29
N LEU A 53 4.22 10.73 18.20
CA LEU A 53 4.61 9.35 17.95
C LEU A 53 3.80 8.70 16.83
N LEU A 54 2.49 8.99 16.74
CA LEU A 54 1.64 8.49 15.66
C LEU A 54 2.09 9.05 14.29
N ILE A 55 2.43 10.33 14.20
CA ILE A 55 2.95 10.95 12.97
C ILE A 55 4.29 10.33 12.57
N ILE A 56 5.22 10.18 13.52
CA ILE A 56 6.52 9.52 13.25
C ILE A 56 6.29 8.08 12.79
N GLY A 57 5.44 7.33 13.49
CA GLY A 57 5.09 5.95 13.15
C GLY A 57 4.52 5.84 11.73
N MET A 58 3.63 6.75 11.33
CA MET A 58 3.11 6.81 9.97
C MET A 58 4.22 7.02 8.95
N ILE A 59 5.07 8.04 9.14
CA ILE A 59 6.16 8.35 8.19
C ILE A 59 7.10 7.16 8.05
N VAL A 60 7.51 6.57 9.17
CA VAL A 60 8.42 5.41 9.18
C VAL A 60 7.78 4.21 8.47
N LEU A 61 6.51 3.90 8.75
CA LEU A 61 5.85 2.75 8.12
C LEU A 61 5.51 2.98 6.64
N ILE A 62 5.26 4.21 6.21
CA ILE A 62 5.16 4.55 4.78
C ILE A 62 6.52 4.34 4.09
N CYS A 63 7.62 4.76 4.73
CA CYS A 63 8.95 4.50 4.20
C CYS A 63 9.25 2.99 4.12
N ILE A 64 8.84 2.22 5.13
CA ILE A 64 8.99 0.76 5.11
C ILE A 64 8.11 0.13 4.02
N HIS A 65 6.89 0.62 3.83
CA HIS A 65 5.93 0.11 2.86
C HIS A 65 6.49 0.11 1.44
N GLU A 66 6.92 1.28 0.98
CA GLU A 66 7.51 1.45 -0.33
C GLU A 66 8.86 0.69 -0.43
N ALA A 67 9.60 0.51 0.68
CA ALA A 67 10.87 -0.20 0.66
C ALA A 67 10.63 -1.70 0.42
N ILE A 68 9.53 -2.22 0.96
CA ILE A 68 9.05 -3.57 0.70
C ILE A 68 8.66 -3.73 -0.77
N HIS A 69 8.04 -2.72 -1.41
CA HIS A 69 7.82 -2.75 -2.87
C HIS A 69 9.14 -2.89 -3.64
N LEU A 70 10.18 -2.12 -3.29
CA LEU A 70 11.50 -2.24 -3.92
C LEU A 70 12.13 -3.63 -3.73
N ILE A 71 12.04 -4.18 -2.52
CA ILE A 71 12.47 -5.55 -2.22
C ILE A 71 11.69 -6.55 -3.09
N GLY A 72 10.37 -6.35 -3.23
CA GLY A 72 9.52 -7.14 -4.12
C GLY A 72 9.99 -7.07 -5.57
N PHE A 73 10.19 -5.88 -6.12
CA PHE A 73 10.72 -5.72 -7.48
C PHE A 73 12.08 -6.40 -7.65
N ARG A 74 12.97 -6.30 -6.67
CA ARG A 74 14.29 -6.93 -6.70
C ARG A 74 14.19 -8.46 -6.72
N TYR A 75 13.54 -9.07 -5.74
CA TYR A 75 13.61 -10.51 -5.49
C TYR A 75 12.49 -11.31 -6.17
N ILE A 76 11.32 -10.70 -6.41
CA ILE A 76 10.21 -11.32 -7.14
C ILE A 76 10.30 -10.96 -8.63
N GLY A 77 10.57 -9.70 -8.94
CA GLY A 77 10.67 -9.19 -10.31
C GLY A 77 12.02 -9.47 -10.98
N GLY A 78 13.07 -9.78 -10.22
CA GLY A 78 14.42 -9.97 -10.75
C GLY A 78 15.11 -8.67 -11.20
N VAL A 79 14.51 -7.51 -10.90
CA VAL A 79 14.99 -6.21 -11.36
C VAL A 79 16.29 -5.85 -10.61
N PRO A 80 17.36 -5.42 -11.29
CA PRO A 80 18.59 -5.00 -10.62
C PRO A 80 18.37 -3.68 -9.84
N TRP A 81 19.07 -3.51 -8.71
CA TRP A 81 18.94 -2.31 -7.86
C TRP A 81 19.19 -1.00 -8.61
N SER A 82 20.05 -0.99 -9.63
CA SER A 82 20.32 0.19 -10.49
C SER A 82 19.10 0.66 -11.31
N GLU A 83 18.14 -0.24 -11.52
CA GLU A 83 16.91 0.01 -12.27
C GLU A 83 15.70 0.31 -11.37
N LEU A 84 15.91 0.30 -10.05
CA LEU A 84 14.92 0.68 -9.07
C LEU A 84 15.06 2.15 -8.68
N LYS A 85 13.92 2.81 -8.45
CA LYS A 85 13.86 4.21 -8.04
C LYS A 85 12.92 4.38 -6.87
N TRP A 86 13.32 5.25 -5.97
CA TRP A 86 12.50 5.76 -4.88
C TRP A 86 12.31 7.26 -5.05
N GLY A 87 11.15 7.78 -4.65
CA GLY A 87 10.97 9.22 -4.51
C GLY A 87 9.76 9.61 -3.68
N VAL A 88 9.54 10.92 -3.56
CA VAL A 88 8.34 11.51 -2.98
C VAL A 88 7.76 12.48 -3.99
N ASN A 89 6.48 12.33 -4.29
CA ASN A 89 5.72 13.27 -5.09
C ASN A 89 4.94 14.20 -4.16
N TRP A 90 5.56 15.32 -3.77
CA TRP A 90 4.97 16.31 -2.87
C TRP A 90 3.65 16.90 -3.36
N LYS A 91 3.42 16.98 -4.68
CA LYS A 91 2.14 17.47 -5.23
C LYS A 91 0.99 16.51 -4.98
N LEU A 92 1.28 15.21 -4.97
CA LEU A 92 0.31 14.15 -4.69
C LEU A 92 0.32 13.72 -3.21
N GLY A 93 1.33 14.14 -2.43
CA GLY A 93 1.50 13.75 -1.03
C GLY A 93 1.86 12.28 -0.85
N VAL A 94 2.48 11.64 -1.84
CA VAL A 94 2.77 10.19 -1.82
C VAL A 94 4.26 9.92 -1.97
N ALA A 95 4.78 8.96 -1.19
CA ALA A 95 6.03 8.28 -1.50
C ALA A 95 5.79 7.27 -2.63
N TYR A 96 6.83 6.92 -3.38
CA TYR A 96 6.70 5.91 -4.44
C TYR A 96 7.99 5.10 -4.61
N ALA A 97 7.80 3.80 -4.83
CA ALA A 97 8.79 2.84 -5.29
C ALA A 97 8.48 2.42 -6.73
N HIS A 98 9.48 2.46 -7.61
CA HIS A 98 9.30 2.27 -9.05
C HIS A 98 10.37 1.37 -9.66
N SER A 99 9.97 0.50 -10.59
CA SER A 99 10.87 -0.27 -11.46
C SER A 99 10.88 0.29 -12.88
N LYS A 100 12.05 0.66 -13.39
CA LYS A 100 12.23 1.08 -14.80
C LYS A 100 12.05 -0.08 -15.79
N GLN A 101 12.31 -1.31 -15.35
CA GLN A 101 12.16 -2.52 -16.14
C GLN A 101 10.74 -3.09 -16.05
N VAL A 102 10.35 -3.82 -17.10
CA VAL A 102 9.11 -4.57 -17.13
C VAL A 102 9.20 -5.83 -16.27
N ILE A 103 8.10 -6.20 -15.64
CA ILE A 103 7.92 -7.48 -14.94
C ILE A 103 6.62 -8.12 -15.40
N THR A 104 6.42 -9.42 -15.16
CA THR A 104 5.14 -10.07 -15.51
C THR A 104 4.00 -9.60 -14.61
N VAL A 105 2.75 -9.70 -15.09
CA VAL A 105 1.54 -9.44 -14.29
C VAL A 105 1.54 -10.27 -13.01
N LYS A 106 1.94 -11.54 -13.08
CA LYS A 106 2.02 -12.44 -11.91
C LYS A 106 3.00 -11.92 -10.86
N GLN A 107 4.16 -11.39 -11.28
CA GLN A 107 5.13 -10.77 -10.37
C GLN A 107 4.57 -9.46 -9.81
N MET A 108 4.02 -8.58 -10.66
CA MET A 108 3.47 -7.28 -10.26
C MET A 108 2.40 -7.45 -9.18
N LYS A 109 1.48 -8.41 -9.36
CA LYS A 109 0.45 -8.72 -8.37
C LYS A 109 1.01 -9.04 -6.98
N LYS A 110 2.13 -9.77 -6.92
CA LYS A 110 2.79 -10.10 -5.66
C LYS A 110 3.48 -8.89 -5.05
N VAL A 111 4.18 -8.10 -5.88
CA VAL A 111 4.86 -6.88 -5.44
C VAL A 111 3.86 -5.92 -4.80
N LEU A 112 2.76 -5.62 -5.48
CA LEU A 112 1.71 -4.71 -4.99
C LEU A 112 1.15 -5.11 -3.63
N MET A 113 1.00 -6.40 -3.36
CA MET A 113 0.39 -6.88 -2.11
C MET A 113 1.39 -7.18 -1.01
N LEU A 114 2.69 -7.12 -1.30
CA LEU A 114 3.73 -7.48 -0.35
C LEU A 114 3.73 -6.60 0.91
N PRO A 115 3.56 -5.27 0.82
CA PRO A 115 3.58 -4.42 2.01
C PRO A 115 2.31 -4.46 2.85
N PHE A 116 1.17 -4.88 2.27
CA PHE A 116 -0.15 -4.81 2.89
C PHE A 116 -0.18 -5.44 4.29
N LEU A 117 0.37 -6.65 4.40
CA LEU A 117 0.41 -7.38 5.67
C LEU A 117 1.36 -6.74 6.70
N PRO A 118 2.67 -6.55 6.42
CA PRO A 118 3.61 -6.03 7.41
C PRO A 118 3.39 -4.57 7.81
N THR A 119 2.85 -3.72 6.93
CA THR A 119 2.67 -2.28 7.26
C THR A 119 1.23 -1.90 7.58
N GLY A 120 0.24 -2.64 7.07
CA GLY A 120 -1.18 -2.38 7.36
C GLY A 120 -1.72 -3.25 8.49
N ILE A 121 -1.74 -4.56 8.27
CA ILE A 121 -2.40 -5.51 9.17
C ILE A 121 -1.60 -5.74 10.47
N LEU A 122 -0.29 -5.85 10.38
CA LEU A 122 0.56 -6.16 11.52
C LEU A 122 0.44 -5.12 12.66
N PRO A 123 0.46 -3.80 12.41
CA PRO A 123 0.20 -2.82 13.47
C PRO A 123 -1.18 -2.98 14.12
N ILE A 124 -2.23 -3.34 13.37
CA ILE A 124 -3.56 -3.62 13.97
C ILE A 124 -3.46 -4.79 14.94
N VAL A 125 -2.81 -5.88 14.54
CA VAL A 125 -2.62 -7.06 15.39
C VAL A 125 -1.83 -6.73 16.65
N ILE A 126 -0.73 -5.97 16.51
CA ILE A 126 0.09 -5.53 17.66
C ILE A 126 -0.73 -4.65 18.60
N GLY A 127 -1.49 -3.68 18.08
CA GLY A 127 -2.32 -2.79 18.88
C GLY A 127 -3.40 -3.54 19.65
N LEU A 128 -4.06 -4.53 19.03
CA LEU A 128 -5.02 -5.41 19.71
C LEU A 128 -4.33 -6.28 20.78
N ALA A 129 -3.20 -6.91 20.46
CA ALA A 129 -2.49 -7.81 21.37
C ALA A 129 -1.91 -7.10 22.60
N THR A 130 -1.53 -5.82 22.44
CA THR A 130 -0.99 -4.98 23.53
C THR A 130 -2.04 -4.08 24.18
N ASN A 131 -3.27 -4.12 23.69
CA ASN A 131 -4.36 -3.19 24.04
C ASN A 131 -3.95 -1.70 23.92
N VAL A 132 -3.19 -1.36 22.88
CA VAL A 132 -2.79 0.02 22.56
C VAL A 132 -3.54 0.49 21.32
N GLN A 133 -4.61 1.26 21.55
CA GLN A 133 -5.58 1.69 20.55
C GLN A 133 -4.96 2.62 19.50
N SER A 134 -3.96 3.42 19.88
CA SER A 134 -3.24 4.30 18.96
C SER A 134 -2.42 3.52 17.92
N ILE A 135 -1.83 2.38 18.31
CA ILE A 135 -1.13 1.48 17.38
C ILE A 135 -2.14 0.79 16.44
N SER A 136 -3.29 0.36 16.98
CA SER A 136 -4.39 -0.18 16.15
C SER A 136 -4.87 0.86 15.12
N PHE A 137 -5.05 2.12 15.56
CA PHE A 137 -5.47 3.21 14.70
C PHE A 137 -4.43 3.54 13.62
N LEU A 138 -3.14 3.55 13.97
CA LEU A 138 -2.04 3.64 13.00
C LEU A 138 -2.15 2.55 11.93
N GLY A 139 -2.39 1.29 12.33
CA GLY A 139 -2.60 0.18 11.41
C GLY A 139 -3.84 0.34 10.52
N ILE A 140 -4.94 0.88 11.04
CA ILE A 140 -6.15 1.20 10.26
C ILE A 140 -5.83 2.21 9.15
N LEU A 141 -5.14 3.30 9.49
CA LEU A 141 -4.75 4.33 8.53
C LEU A 141 -3.89 3.73 7.41
N LEU A 142 -2.85 2.97 7.77
CA LEU A 142 -1.93 2.35 6.82
C LEU A 142 -2.60 1.27 5.95
N THR A 143 -3.52 0.49 6.53
CA THR A 143 -4.31 -0.50 5.79
C THR A 143 -5.19 0.19 4.74
N ALA A 144 -5.85 1.29 5.11
CA ALA A 144 -6.65 2.06 4.17
C ALA A 144 -5.80 2.73 3.08
N SER A 145 -4.58 3.18 3.41
CA SER A 145 -3.63 3.73 2.43
C SER A 145 -3.24 2.73 1.35
N CYS A 146 -3.29 1.42 1.63
CA CYS A 146 -3.02 0.37 0.64
C CYS A 146 -4.11 0.23 -0.45
N ILE A 147 -5.22 0.99 -0.39
CA ILE A 147 -6.30 0.89 -1.39
C ILE A 147 -5.82 1.17 -2.82
N GLY A 148 -4.78 2.00 -2.99
CA GLY A 148 -4.15 2.25 -4.28
C GLY A 148 -3.56 0.99 -4.88
N ASP A 149 -2.77 0.26 -4.10
CA ASP A 149 -2.16 -1.02 -4.51
C ASP A 149 -3.21 -2.08 -4.80
N ILE A 150 -4.26 -2.15 -3.97
CA ILE A 150 -5.38 -3.09 -4.17
C ILE A 150 -6.11 -2.76 -5.48
N ALA A 151 -6.39 -1.49 -5.76
CA ALA A 151 -7.05 -1.07 -6.98
C ALA A 151 -6.20 -1.38 -8.22
N LEU A 152 -4.90 -1.11 -8.16
CA LEU A 152 -3.96 -1.45 -9.22
C LEU A 152 -3.86 -2.97 -9.41
N TYR A 153 -3.78 -3.75 -8.32
CA TYR A 153 -3.81 -5.22 -8.32
C TYR A 153 -5.05 -5.75 -9.04
N GLN A 154 -6.23 -5.22 -8.72
CA GLN A 154 -7.50 -5.63 -9.35
C GLN A 154 -7.51 -5.33 -10.85
N LYS A 155 -6.94 -4.19 -11.26
CA LYS A 155 -6.89 -3.82 -12.67
C LYS A 155 -5.91 -4.68 -13.47
N VAL A 156 -4.71 -4.93 -12.97
CA VAL A 156 -3.73 -5.80 -13.66
C VAL A 156 -4.15 -7.27 -13.65
N SER A 157 -4.97 -7.69 -12.69
CA SER A 157 -5.50 -9.06 -12.64
C SER A 157 -6.45 -9.42 -13.79
N LYS A 158 -6.82 -8.46 -14.65
CA LYS A 158 -7.61 -8.68 -15.85
C LYS A 158 -6.80 -9.20 -17.04
N PHE A 159 -5.47 -9.20 -16.94
CA PHE A 159 -4.56 -9.58 -18.01
C PHE A 159 -3.92 -10.95 -17.73
N PRO A 160 -3.40 -11.64 -18.77
CA PRO A 160 -2.67 -12.90 -18.61
C PRO A 160 -1.48 -12.75 -17.65
N GLY A 161 -1.21 -13.79 -16.86
CA GLY A 161 -0.20 -13.73 -15.80
C GLY A 161 1.24 -13.53 -16.30
N ASP A 162 1.52 -13.93 -17.53
CA ASP A 162 2.79 -13.82 -18.26
C ASP A 162 2.90 -12.54 -19.09
N ALA A 163 1.82 -11.78 -19.28
CA ALA A 163 1.87 -10.47 -19.91
C ALA A 163 2.82 -9.53 -19.15
N LEU A 164 3.50 -8.65 -19.87
CA LEU A 164 4.47 -7.74 -19.29
C LEU A 164 3.79 -6.47 -18.80
N VAL A 165 4.24 -5.94 -17.67
CA VAL A 165 3.77 -4.72 -17.04
C VAL A 165 4.95 -3.80 -16.81
N LYS A 166 4.83 -2.55 -17.26
CA LYS A 166 5.73 -1.46 -16.92
C LYS A 166 5.04 -0.53 -15.95
N ASP A 167 5.76 -0.20 -14.88
CA ASP A 167 5.30 0.81 -13.93
C ASP A 167 5.54 2.23 -14.48
N HIS A 168 4.71 3.19 -14.10
CA HIS A 168 4.89 4.59 -14.49
C HIS A 168 5.75 5.31 -13.44
N PRO A 169 6.77 6.10 -13.84
CA PRO A 169 7.77 6.63 -12.90
C PRO A 169 7.27 7.63 -11.85
N SER A 170 6.03 8.12 -11.97
CA SER A 170 5.52 9.21 -11.11
C SER A 170 4.00 9.28 -10.95
N LYS A 171 3.26 8.33 -11.51
CA LYS A 171 1.79 8.31 -11.51
C LYS A 171 1.33 6.91 -11.12
N PRO A 172 0.19 6.75 -10.43
CA PRO A 172 -0.39 5.45 -10.10
C PRO A 172 -1.00 4.84 -11.36
N GLN A 173 -0.14 4.39 -12.26
CA GLN A 173 -0.47 3.96 -13.61
C GLN A 173 0.48 2.86 -14.04
N PHE A 174 -0.03 1.87 -14.75
CA PHE A 174 0.78 0.86 -15.41
C PHE A 174 0.50 0.81 -16.91
N THR A 175 1.49 0.38 -17.67
CA THR A 175 1.35 -0.01 -19.07
C THR A 175 1.49 -1.53 -19.16
N VAL A 176 0.47 -2.21 -19.66
CA VAL A 176 0.46 -3.66 -19.88
C VAL A 176 0.65 -3.94 -21.37
N TYR A 177 1.57 -4.85 -21.70
CA TYR A 177 1.83 -5.34 -23.05
C TYR A 177 1.15 -6.69 -23.22
N GLU A 178 0.02 -6.70 -23.91
CA GLU A 178 -0.73 -7.91 -24.25
C GLU A 178 -0.01 -8.68 -25.37
N SER A 179 0.09 -10.00 -25.20
CA SER A 179 0.55 -10.95 -26.22
C SER A 179 -0.46 -11.12 -27.34
#